data_AF-A0A4R5WSF0-F1
#
_entry.id   AF-A0A4R5WSF0-F1
#
_cell.length_a   1.000
_cell.length_b   1.000
_cell.length_c   1.000
_cell.angle_alpha   90.00
_cell.angle_beta   90.00
_cell.angle_gamma   90.00
#
_symmetry.space_group_name_H-M   'P 1'
#
loop_
_entity.id
_entity.type
_entity.pdbx_description
1 polymer ?
#
loop_
_entity_poly.entity_id
_entity_poly.type
_entity_poly.pdbx_seq_one_letter_code
_entity_poly.pdbx_strand_id
1 'polypeptide(L)'
;MTRRRQLLCSVRSVLSVALSAIAVFLPVGLARAGNGDFAYPFSCSWPSLTADFAGRDQLPESHEPAADWYRTDAQGHYANHGWGPAADALPAPVIPQGAQCNSRTWKQERILAVAMRYIYAPGNALGLQYRHHHIPGWDPPTSTYAGAPEDNPDPDNPDGPTAWSPGRGLDCSNFTAWVYNYGLGIKFGGDVHRQADGTAGPMGGRIPQQGPFEPGDLVYLHPNGDAGRASHVVIYLDDAHILDSRVNAQNRVGVQIRDRVGWYREAVVGAWRPIG
;
A
#
# COMPACT_ATOMS: atom_id res chain seq x y z
N MET A 1 -94.44 24.41 16.85
CA MET A 1 -94.30 24.36 15.38
C MET A 1 -93.21 25.31 14.92
N THR A 2 -91.99 24.81 14.68
CA THR A 2 -91.09 25.16 13.55
C THR A 2 -89.74 24.49 13.77
N ARG A 3 -89.41 23.50 12.93
CA ARG A 3 -88.17 22.71 12.92
C ARG A 3 -87.00 23.50 12.31
N ARG A 4 -85.81 23.45 12.91
CA ARG A 4 -84.49 23.65 12.27
C ARG A 4 -83.41 23.05 13.20
N ARG A 5 -82.30 22.44 12.76
CA ARG A 5 -81.74 22.04 11.46
C ARG A 5 -80.61 21.04 11.79
N GLN A 6 -80.50 19.95 11.03
CA GLN A 6 -79.34 19.05 11.05
C GLN A 6 -78.19 19.69 10.26
N LEU A 7 -76.95 19.56 10.78
CA LEU A 7 -75.72 19.77 10.01
C LEU A 7 -74.95 18.45 9.99
N LEU A 8 -74.76 17.90 8.78
CA LEU A 8 -73.82 16.82 8.49
C LEU A 8 -72.48 17.44 8.07
N CYS A 9 -71.40 17.01 8.73
CA CYS A 9 -70.02 17.32 8.37
C CYS A 9 -69.61 16.59 7.09
N SER A 10 -69.14 17.33 6.10
CA SER A 10 -68.49 16.83 4.90
C SER A 10 -66.97 16.90 5.06
N VAL A 11 -66.30 15.75 4.93
CA VAL A 11 -64.85 15.61 4.93
C VAL A 11 -64.33 15.94 3.54
N ARG A 12 -63.40 16.90 3.43
CA ARG A 12 -62.63 17.19 2.21
C ARG A 12 -61.26 16.51 2.30
N SER A 13 -61.00 15.61 1.36
CA SER A 13 -59.67 15.04 1.11
C SER A 13 -58.83 16.00 0.27
N VAL A 14 -57.62 16.32 0.73
CA VAL A 14 -56.59 17.02 -0.06
C VAL A 14 -55.53 15.97 -0.39
N LEU A 15 -55.37 15.67 -1.68
CA LEU A 15 -54.25 14.88 -2.20
C LEU A 15 -53.01 15.79 -2.26
N SER A 16 -51.98 15.47 -1.50
CA SER A 16 -50.64 16.02 -1.67
C SER A 16 -49.75 14.95 -2.30
N VAL A 17 -49.32 15.20 -3.54
CA VAL A 17 -48.34 14.38 -4.27
C VAL A 17 -46.96 14.74 -3.74
N ALA A 18 -46.36 13.88 -2.92
CA ALA A 18 -44.95 13.99 -2.53
C ALA A 18 -44.08 13.23 -3.55
N LEU A 19 -43.39 13.96 -4.43
CA LEU A 19 -42.28 13.39 -5.19
C LEU A 19 -41.13 13.07 -4.22
N SER A 20 -40.94 11.78 -3.94
CA SER A 20 -39.75 11.30 -3.24
C SER A 20 -38.61 11.15 -4.25
N ALA A 21 -37.68 12.10 -4.25
CA ALA A 21 -36.41 11.94 -4.93
C ALA A 21 -35.57 10.92 -4.14
N ILE A 22 -35.58 9.67 -4.56
CA ILE A 22 -34.66 8.65 -4.07
C ILE A 22 -33.28 8.97 -4.68
N ALA A 23 -32.45 9.69 -3.93
CA ALA A 23 -31.04 9.78 -4.23
C ALA A 23 -30.42 8.39 -4.03
N VAL A 24 -30.12 7.72 -5.14
CA VAL A 24 -29.33 6.49 -5.15
C VAL A 24 -27.89 6.87 -4.78
N PHE A 25 -27.58 6.84 -3.48
CA PHE A 25 -26.20 6.89 -3.00
C PHE A 25 -25.51 5.58 -3.41
N LEU A 26 -24.73 5.64 -4.49
CA LEU A 26 -23.76 4.59 -4.78
C LEU A 26 -22.71 4.56 -3.65
N PRO A 27 -22.31 3.38 -3.15
CA PRO A 27 -21.33 3.31 -2.09
C PRO A 27 -19.96 3.70 -2.65
N VAL A 28 -19.50 4.90 -2.32
CA VAL A 28 -18.08 5.26 -2.42
C VAL A 28 -17.35 4.36 -1.43
N GLY A 29 -16.54 3.43 -1.94
CA GLY A 29 -15.76 2.51 -1.12
C GLY A 29 -14.68 3.26 -0.36
N LEU A 30 -14.88 3.48 0.94
CA LEU A 30 -13.85 4.01 1.84
C LEU A 30 -12.99 2.84 2.33
N ALA A 31 -11.77 2.70 1.81
CA ALA A 31 -10.74 1.93 2.50
C ALA A 31 -10.24 2.77 3.68
N ARG A 32 -10.46 2.28 4.91
CA ARG A 32 -10.01 2.95 6.13
C ARG A 32 -8.60 2.50 6.49
N ALA A 33 -7.68 3.45 6.70
CA ALA A 33 -6.51 3.19 7.52
C ALA A 33 -6.95 2.84 8.95
N GLY A 34 -6.31 1.86 9.58
CA GLY A 34 -6.81 1.23 10.82
C GLY A 34 -6.86 2.10 12.08
N ASN A 35 -6.58 3.40 11.99
CA ASN A 35 -6.82 4.38 13.06
C ASN A 35 -7.89 5.44 12.73
N GLY A 36 -8.50 5.41 11.54
CA GLY A 36 -9.59 6.31 11.16
C GLY A 36 -9.19 7.73 10.70
N ASP A 37 -7.90 8.08 10.72
CA ASP A 37 -7.45 9.48 10.49
C ASP A 37 -7.36 9.90 9.02
N PHE A 38 -7.17 8.97 8.08
CA PHE A 38 -7.06 9.26 6.64
C PHE A 38 -7.82 8.24 5.80
N ALA A 39 -8.58 8.74 4.82
CA ALA A 39 -9.24 7.96 3.79
C ALA A 39 -8.92 8.58 2.44
N TYR A 40 -8.34 7.78 1.53
CA TYR A 40 -8.04 8.23 0.19
C TYR A 40 -9.34 8.28 -0.65
N PRO A 41 -9.64 9.41 -1.33
CA PRO A 41 -10.85 9.56 -2.12
C PRO A 41 -10.70 8.89 -3.50
N PHE A 42 -10.84 7.57 -3.54
CA PHE A 42 -10.80 6.80 -4.78
C PHE A 42 -11.86 7.31 -5.79
N SER A 43 -11.41 7.61 -7.01
CA SER A 43 -12.28 7.99 -8.12
C SER A 43 -12.74 6.78 -8.93
N CYS A 44 -11.96 5.70 -8.93
CA CYS A 44 -12.35 4.42 -9.50
C CYS A 44 -13.29 3.67 -8.55
N SER A 45 -14.12 2.78 -9.10
CA SER A 45 -14.98 1.95 -8.26
C SER A 45 -14.14 0.96 -7.45
N TRP A 46 -14.35 0.92 -6.13
CA TRP A 46 -13.65 -0.02 -5.25
C TRP A 46 -13.73 -1.48 -5.72
N PRO A 47 -14.91 -2.00 -6.16
CA PRO A 47 -14.98 -3.35 -6.73
C PRO A 47 -14.04 -3.58 -7.91
N SER A 48 -13.77 -2.56 -8.75
CA SER A 48 -12.82 -2.71 -9.87
C SER A 48 -11.36 -2.75 -9.43
N LEU A 49 -11.00 -2.04 -8.36
CA LEU A 49 -9.63 -2.02 -7.84
C LEU A 49 -9.25 -3.36 -7.20
N THR A 50 -10.22 -4.04 -6.59
CA THR A 50 -10.02 -5.26 -5.78
C THR A 50 -10.58 -6.55 -6.40
N ALA A 51 -11.12 -6.49 -7.62
CA ALA A 51 -11.92 -7.58 -8.22
C ALA A 51 -11.21 -8.95 -8.22
N ASP A 52 -9.90 -8.95 -8.42
CA ASP A 52 -9.09 -10.16 -8.58
C ASP A 52 -8.24 -10.51 -7.35
N PHE A 53 -8.33 -9.74 -6.25
CA PHE A 53 -7.47 -9.94 -5.08
C PHE A 53 -7.55 -11.37 -4.54
N ALA A 54 -8.77 -11.93 -4.42
CA ALA A 54 -8.95 -13.30 -3.95
C ALA A 54 -8.26 -14.34 -4.85
N GLY A 55 -8.22 -14.11 -6.16
CA GLY A 55 -7.51 -14.98 -7.11
C GLY A 55 -6.00 -14.79 -7.05
N ARG A 56 -5.53 -13.55 -6.88
CA ARG A 56 -4.10 -13.24 -6.74
C ARG A 56 -3.51 -13.76 -5.43
N ASP A 57 -4.29 -13.78 -4.36
CA ASP A 57 -3.90 -14.35 -3.06
C ASP A 57 -3.66 -15.88 -3.14
N GLN A 58 -4.07 -16.54 -4.24
CA GLN A 58 -3.78 -17.97 -4.50
C GLN A 58 -2.56 -18.19 -5.40
N LEU A 59 -1.95 -17.12 -5.93
CA LEU A 59 -0.74 -17.23 -6.74
C LEU A 59 0.47 -17.45 -5.82
N PRO A 60 1.47 -18.25 -6.25
CA PRO A 60 2.69 -18.40 -5.47
C PRO A 60 3.42 -17.06 -5.35
N GLU A 61 3.83 -16.71 -4.13
CA GLU A 61 4.67 -15.53 -3.90
C GLU A 61 6.13 -15.78 -4.32
N SER A 62 6.55 -17.04 -4.37
CA SER A 62 7.88 -17.50 -4.77
C SER A 62 7.80 -18.87 -5.44
N HIS A 63 8.71 -19.12 -6.39
CA HIS A 63 8.92 -20.40 -7.04
C HIS A 63 9.56 -21.43 -6.10
N GLU A 64 10.21 -20.97 -5.02
CA GLU A 64 10.76 -21.84 -4.00
C GLU A 64 9.62 -22.52 -3.23
N PRO A 65 9.65 -23.86 -3.04
CA PRO A 65 8.67 -24.55 -2.22
C PRO A 65 8.64 -24.00 -0.80
N ALA A 66 7.45 -23.83 -0.21
CA ALA A 66 7.31 -23.26 1.14
C ALA A 66 8.09 -24.02 2.24
N ALA A 67 8.31 -25.33 2.05
CA ALA A 67 9.13 -26.15 2.95
C ALA A 67 10.61 -25.72 2.96
N ASP A 68 11.07 -25.05 1.91
CA ASP A 68 12.47 -24.69 1.71
C ASP A 68 12.78 -23.26 2.21
N TRP A 69 11.75 -22.44 2.43
CA TRP A 69 11.87 -21.05 2.89
C TRP A 69 12.56 -20.89 4.25
N TYR A 70 12.57 -21.96 5.06
CA TYR A 70 13.07 -21.96 6.43
C TYR A 70 14.30 -22.87 6.61
N ARG A 71 14.92 -23.31 5.51
CA ARG A 71 16.16 -24.10 5.59
C ARG A 71 17.27 -23.26 6.23
N THR A 72 17.98 -23.87 7.17
CA THR A 72 19.15 -23.28 7.81
C THR A 72 20.40 -24.12 7.56
N ASP A 73 21.56 -23.49 7.62
CA ASP A 73 22.85 -24.18 7.65
C ASP A 73 23.12 -24.85 9.02
N ALA A 74 24.29 -25.45 9.16
CA ALA A 74 24.71 -26.12 10.40
C ALA A 74 24.93 -25.15 11.58
N GLN A 75 25.06 -23.85 11.30
CA GLN A 75 25.21 -22.78 12.28
C GLN A 75 23.87 -22.17 12.66
N GLY A 76 22.77 -22.59 12.02
CA GLY A 76 21.43 -22.09 12.25
C GLY A 76 21.10 -20.81 11.46
N HIS A 77 21.93 -20.41 10.51
CA HIS A 77 21.63 -19.27 9.64
C HIS A 77 20.72 -19.69 8.49
N TYR A 78 19.72 -18.86 8.17
CA TYR A 78 18.86 -19.11 7.02
C TYR A 78 19.66 -19.13 5.72
N ALA A 79 19.34 -20.09 4.85
CA ALA A 79 20.00 -20.22 3.54
C ALA A 79 19.74 -19.01 2.62
N ASN A 80 18.66 -18.26 2.86
CA ASN A 80 18.32 -17.01 2.18
C ASN A 80 18.89 -15.76 2.90
N HIS A 81 19.90 -15.94 3.74
CA HIS A 81 20.56 -14.87 4.50
C HIS A 81 19.63 -14.07 5.42
N GLY A 82 18.47 -14.63 5.76
CA GLY A 82 17.49 -13.97 6.61
C GLY A 82 16.55 -13.02 5.88
N TRP A 83 16.55 -13.00 4.55
CA TRP A 83 15.68 -12.17 3.72
C TRP A 83 14.41 -12.88 3.22
N GLY A 84 14.31 -14.20 3.40
CA GLY A 84 13.22 -14.98 2.81
C GLY A 84 13.45 -15.29 1.34
N PRO A 85 12.55 -16.08 0.73
CA PRO A 85 12.69 -16.50 -0.66
C PRO A 85 12.43 -15.34 -1.63
N ALA A 86 12.99 -15.42 -2.83
CA ALA A 86 12.80 -14.36 -3.83
C ALA A 86 11.34 -14.30 -4.33
N ALA A 87 10.82 -13.09 -4.53
CA ALA A 87 9.47 -12.87 -5.05
C ALA A 87 9.35 -13.24 -6.54
N ASP A 88 8.34 -14.04 -6.88
CA ASP A 88 7.97 -14.38 -8.26
C ASP A 88 7.33 -13.20 -9.00
N ALA A 89 7.43 -13.19 -10.32
CA ALA A 89 6.70 -12.24 -11.15
C ALA A 89 5.22 -12.66 -11.26
N LEU A 90 4.32 -11.78 -10.85
CA LEU A 90 2.87 -12.02 -10.93
C LEU A 90 2.31 -11.51 -12.27
N PRO A 91 1.28 -12.17 -12.84
CA PRO A 91 0.70 -11.75 -14.11
C PRO A 91 0.02 -10.38 -13.98
N ALA A 92 0.15 -9.54 -15.01
CA ALA A 92 -0.54 -8.26 -15.05
C ALA A 92 -2.07 -8.49 -15.03
N PRO A 93 -2.85 -7.71 -14.24
CA PRO A 93 -4.30 -7.84 -14.21
C PRO A 93 -4.94 -7.26 -15.47
N VAL A 94 -6.14 -7.73 -15.79
CA VAL A 94 -7.01 -7.07 -16.76
C VAL A 94 -7.75 -5.95 -16.04
N ILE A 95 -7.75 -4.73 -16.61
CA ILE A 95 -8.56 -3.62 -16.09
C ILE A 95 -10.05 -3.96 -16.29
N PRO A 96 -10.85 -4.08 -15.22
CA PRO A 96 -12.25 -4.46 -15.36
C PRO A 96 -13.06 -3.42 -16.15
N GLN A 97 -14.03 -3.90 -16.93
CA GLN A 97 -15.07 -3.04 -17.49
C GLN A 97 -15.86 -2.40 -16.34
N GLY A 98 -16.17 -1.09 -16.44
CA GLY A 98 -16.88 -0.38 -15.37
C GLY A 98 -16.00 0.11 -14.21
N ALA A 99 -14.70 0.33 -14.45
CA ALA A 99 -13.79 0.95 -13.48
C ALA A 99 -14.21 2.36 -13.02
N GLN A 100 -15.10 3.04 -13.76
CA GLN A 100 -15.57 4.42 -13.50
C GLN A 100 -14.50 5.51 -13.60
N CYS A 101 -13.28 5.15 -14.02
CA CYS A 101 -12.16 6.04 -14.22
C CYS A 101 -11.36 5.61 -15.47
N ASN A 102 -10.40 6.43 -15.91
CA ASN A 102 -9.52 6.06 -17.02
C ASN A 102 -8.45 5.02 -16.58
N SER A 103 -7.81 4.36 -17.55
CA SER A 103 -6.84 3.28 -17.29
C SER A 103 -5.64 3.71 -16.44
N ARG A 104 -5.17 4.95 -16.61
CA ARG A 104 -4.04 5.50 -15.84
C ARG A 104 -4.41 5.69 -14.39
N THR A 105 -5.54 6.37 -14.14
CA THR A 105 -6.09 6.56 -12.80
C THR A 105 -6.37 5.22 -12.12
N TRP A 106 -6.89 4.23 -12.86
CA TRP A 106 -7.10 2.89 -12.32
C TRP A 106 -5.80 2.23 -11.86
N LYS A 107 -4.73 2.31 -12.66
CA LYS A 107 -3.43 1.75 -12.27
C LYS A 107 -2.88 2.45 -11.02
N GLN A 108 -2.97 3.78 -10.96
CA GLN A 108 -2.54 4.58 -9.80
C GLN A 108 -3.30 4.16 -8.54
N GLU A 109 -4.62 4.21 -8.59
CA GLU A 109 -5.48 3.88 -7.46
C GLU A 109 -5.41 2.41 -7.06
N ARG A 110 -5.13 1.50 -8.00
CA ARG A 110 -4.95 0.10 -7.66
C ARG A 110 -3.68 -0.14 -6.85
N ILE A 111 -2.58 0.52 -7.19
CA ILE A 111 -1.34 0.48 -6.40
C ILE A 111 -1.61 0.95 -4.97
N LEU A 112 -2.37 2.04 -4.81
CA LEU A 112 -2.74 2.54 -3.48
C LEU A 112 -3.67 1.56 -2.74
N ALA A 113 -4.67 0.99 -3.42
CA ALA A 113 -5.57 0.00 -2.83
C ALA A 113 -4.81 -1.23 -2.33
N VAL A 114 -3.82 -1.71 -3.10
CA VAL A 114 -2.94 -2.82 -2.71
C VAL A 114 -2.07 -2.43 -1.52
N ALA A 115 -1.39 -1.28 -1.59
CA ALA A 115 -0.56 -0.78 -0.50
C ALA A 115 -1.33 -0.66 0.82
N MET A 116 -2.56 -0.15 0.76
CA MET A 116 -3.45 0.00 1.92
C MET A 116 -3.91 -1.33 2.52
N ARG A 117 -3.93 -2.45 1.77
CA ARG A 117 -4.22 -3.78 2.34
C ARG A 117 -3.22 -4.17 3.42
N TYR A 118 -1.99 -3.69 3.32
CA TYR A 118 -0.89 -4.11 4.20
C TYR A 118 -0.67 -3.17 5.39
N ILE A 119 -1.51 -2.14 5.58
CA ILE A 119 -1.40 -1.22 6.73
C ILE A 119 -1.38 -2.00 8.04
N TYR A 120 -0.33 -1.80 8.83
CA TYR A 120 -0.14 -2.47 10.10
C TYR A 120 -1.02 -1.83 11.18
N ALA A 121 -2.21 -2.38 11.37
CA ALA A 121 -3.15 -1.90 12.37
C ALA A 121 -3.88 -3.06 13.05
N PRO A 122 -4.37 -2.87 14.29
CA PRO A 122 -5.17 -3.87 14.98
C PRO A 122 -6.34 -4.35 14.11
N GLY A 123 -6.51 -5.66 14.01
CA GLY A 123 -7.59 -6.28 13.23
C GLY A 123 -7.33 -6.41 11.72
N ASN A 124 -6.22 -5.88 11.19
CA ASN A 124 -5.81 -6.18 9.82
C ASN A 124 -4.92 -7.42 9.78
N ALA A 125 -5.48 -8.56 9.35
CA ALA A 125 -4.75 -9.83 9.23
C ALA A 125 -3.62 -9.81 8.18
N LEU A 126 -3.63 -8.83 7.27
CA LEU A 126 -2.60 -8.62 6.27
C LEU A 126 -1.58 -7.54 6.69
N GLY A 127 -1.74 -6.91 7.86
CA GLY A 127 -0.85 -5.84 8.31
C GLY A 127 0.61 -6.30 8.38
N LEU A 128 1.54 -5.51 7.84
CA LEU A 128 2.97 -5.86 7.78
C LEU A 128 3.84 -4.93 8.64
N GLN A 129 4.68 -5.54 9.48
CA GLN A 129 5.75 -4.82 10.17
C GLN A 129 6.88 -4.46 9.20
N TYR A 130 7.82 -3.62 9.66
CA TYR A 130 9.08 -3.43 8.95
C TYR A 130 10.00 -4.62 9.21
N ARG A 131 10.36 -5.34 8.15
CA ARG A 131 11.30 -6.47 8.18
C ARG A 131 12.09 -6.52 6.88
N HIS A 132 13.37 -6.89 6.93
CA HIS A 132 14.19 -7.08 5.73
C HIS A 132 13.82 -8.36 4.98
N HIS A 133 12.60 -8.45 4.47
CA HIS A 133 12.08 -9.64 3.81
C HIS A 133 11.69 -9.34 2.36
N HIS A 134 11.80 -10.33 1.47
CA HIS A 134 11.44 -10.19 0.06
C HIS A 134 9.95 -10.39 -0.25
N ILE A 135 9.24 -11.19 0.55
CA ILE A 135 7.82 -11.52 0.35
C ILE A 135 7.03 -11.45 1.66
N PRO A 136 5.73 -11.07 1.62
CA PRO A 136 4.92 -10.91 2.83
C PRO A 136 4.49 -12.25 3.46
N GLY A 137 4.53 -13.36 2.74
CA GLY A 137 4.17 -14.69 3.22
C GLY A 137 5.24 -15.36 4.07
N TRP A 138 6.48 -14.85 4.04
CA TRP A 138 7.56 -15.40 4.87
C TRP A 138 7.44 -14.94 6.32
N ASP A 139 7.31 -15.91 7.23
CA ASP A 139 6.97 -15.73 8.65
C ASP A 139 7.95 -16.51 9.54
N PRO A 140 9.22 -16.07 9.65
CA PRO A 140 10.21 -16.77 10.44
C PRO A 140 9.83 -16.75 11.94
N PRO A 141 9.87 -17.90 12.64
CA PRO A 141 9.45 -18.00 14.05
C PRO A 141 10.48 -17.41 15.02
N THR A 142 11.70 -17.15 14.56
CA THR A 142 12.82 -16.62 15.33
C THR A 142 13.45 -15.45 14.60
N SER A 143 14.34 -14.71 15.27
CA SER A 143 15.10 -13.65 14.61
C SER A 143 15.92 -14.24 13.46
N THR A 144 16.00 -13.47 12.38
CA THR A 144 16.74 -13.81 11.16
C THR A 144 18.14 -13.19 11.14
N TYR A 145 18.52 -12.46 12.19
CA TYR A 145 19.82 -11.82 12.29
C TYR A 145 20.94 -12.87 12.41
N ALA A 146 21.68 -13.05 11.32
CA ALA A 146 22.83 -13.96 11.24
C ALA A 146 24.18 -13.22 11.27
N GLY A 147 24.21 -11.98 11.77
CA GLY A 147 25.39 -11.12 11.65
C GLY A 147 25.71 -10.73 10.21
N ALA A 148 24.70 -10.74 9.33
CA ALA A 148 24.83 -10.36 7.93
C ALA A 148 25.35 -8.92 7.82
N PRO A 149 26.55 -8.72 7.24
CA PRO A 149 27.07 -7.40 6.95
C PRO A 149 26.55 -6.99 5.56
N GLU A 150 25.32 -6.49 5.47
CA GLU A 150 24.85 -5.82 4.26
C GLU A 150 24.26 -4.45 4.60
N ASP A 151 24.48 -3.52 3.67
CA ASP A 151 24.09 -2.12 3.73
C ASP A 151 22.67 -1.99 4.27
N ASN A 152 22.56 -1.64 5.56
CA ASN A 152 21.29 -1.29 6.14
C ASN A 152 20.69 -0.15 5.30
N PRO A 153 19.58 -0.40 4.58
CA PRO A 153 19.01 0.63 3.72
C PRO A 153 18.46 1.78 4.56
N ASP A 154 18.13 1.58 5.84
CA ASP A 154 17.77 2.64 6.80
C ASP A 154 18.94 2.98 7.74
N PRO A 155 19.97 3.73 7.29
CA PRO A 155 21.08 4.12 8.13
C PRO A 155 20.67 5.13 9.23
N ASP A 156 19.42 5.63 9.22
CA ASP A 156 18.86 6.37 10.36
C ASP A 156 18.48 5.43 11.52
N ASN A 157 18.49 4.10 11.30
CA ASN A 157 18.32 3.07 12.32
C ASN A 157 19.35 1.94 12.14
N PRO A 158 20.66 2.22 12.36
CA PRO A 158 21.76 1.29 12.13
C PRO A 158 21.57 0.03 12.98
N ASP A 159 21.43 -1.13 12.34
CA ASP A 159 21.53 -2.46 12.94
C ASP A 159 20.53 -2.75 14.07
N GLY A 160 19.34 -2.14 13.99
CA GLY A 160 18.28 -2.42 14.96
C GLY A 160 17.80 -3.88 14.84
N PRO A 161 17.88 -4.72 15.90
CA PRO A 161 17.40 -6.11 15.86
C PRO A 161 15.91 -6.22 15.52
N THR A 162 15.17 -5.12 15.62
CA THR A 162 13.78 -5.00 15.19
C THR A 162 13.59 -5.35 13.72
N ALA A 163 14.47 -4.91 12.81
CA ALA A 163 14.32 -5.18 11.38
C ALA A 163 14.52 -6.66 11.01
N TRP A 164 15.20 -7.41 11.89
CA TRP A 164 15.50 -8.84 11.79
C TRP A 164 14.73 -9.69 12.82
N SER A 165 13.75 -9.09 13.50
CA SER A 165 12.95 -9.80 14.49
C SER A 165 12.04 -10.83 13.82
N PRO A 166 11.53 -11.84 14.56
CA PRO A 166 10.58 -12.80 14.01
C PRO A 166 9.35 -12.12 13.40
N GLY A 167 8.60 -12.88 12.61
CA GLY A 167 7.31 -12.47 12.09
C GLY A 167 7.34 -11.93 10.67
N ARG A 168 6.17 -11.85 10.03
CA ARG A 168 5.96 -11.24 8.71
C ARG A 168 6.26 -9.74 8.68
N GLY A 169 6.78 -9.28 7.56
CA GLY A 169 6.98 -7.86 7.28
C GLY A 169 7.68 -7.63 5.95
N LEU A 170 7.83 -6.36 5.57
CA LEU A 170 8.62 -5.91 4.42
C LEU A 170 9.30 -4.59 4.77
N ASP A 171 10.48 -4.33 4.25
CA ASP A 171 11.14 -3.04 4.37
C ASP A 171 10.60 -2.07 3.31
N CYS A 172 11.12 -0.85 3.26
CA CYS A 172 10.58 0.19 2.42
C CYS A 172 10.56 -0.19 0.93
N SER A 173 11.66 -0.75 0.42
CA SER A 173 11.85 -1.07 -0.99
C SER A 173 11.32 -2.44 -1.41
N ASN A 174 11.35 -3.47 -0.54
CA ASN A 174 10.64 -4.72 -0.83
C ASN A 174 9.12 -4.53 -0.74
N PHE A 175 8.63 -3.65 0.14
CA PHE A 175 7.22 -3.28 0.18
C PHE A 175 6.75 -2.65 -1.14
N THR A 176 7.47 -1.65 -1.67
CA THR A 176 7.10 -1.04 -2.95
C THR A 176 7.19 -2.02 -4.11
N ALA A 177 8.25 -2.85 -4.16
CA ALA A 177 8.40 -3.91 -5.16
C ALA A 177 7.25 -4.92 -5.13
N TRP A 178 6.85 -5.35 -3.93
CA TRP A 178 5.72 -6.25 -3.75
C TRP A 178 4.40 -5.62 -4.20
N VAL A 179 4.11 -4.39 -3.77
CA VAL A 179 2.87 -3.68 -4.13
C VAL A 179 2.72 -3.54 -5.64
N TYR A 180 3.79 -3.22 -6.36
CA TYR A 180 3.77 -3.06 -7.82
C TYR A 180 3.63 -4.38 -8.56
N ASN A 181 4.30 -5.42 -8.08
CA ASN A 181 4.19 -6.75 -8.63
C ASN A 181 2.80 -7.36 -8.39
N TYR A 182 2.32 -7.32 -7.14
CA TYR A 182 0.98 -7.75 -6.78
C TYR A 182 -0.09 -6.92 -7.51
N GLY A 183 0.03 -5.60 -7.51
CA GLY A 183 -0.98 -4.73 -8.10
C GLY A 183 -1.04 -4.83 -9.61
N LEU A 184 0.08 -4.73 -10.31
CA LEU A 184 0.11 -4.53 -11.77
C LEU A 184 0.95 -5.55 -12.53
N GLY A 185 1.57 -6.52 -11.85
CA GLY A 185 2.54 -7.43 -12.46
C GLY A 185 3.86 -6.74 -12.86
N ILE A 186 4.14 -5.57 -12.29
CA ILE A 186 5.36 -4.81 -12.56
C ILE A 186 6.42 -5.27 -11.55
N LYS A 187 7.31 -6.17 -11.97
CA LYS A 187 8.36 -6.73 -11.12
C LYS A 187 9.67 -5.95 -11.24
N PHE A 188 10.13 -5.38 -10.14
CA PHE A 188 11.49 -4.85 -9.97
C PHE A 188 12.13 -5.40 -8.67
N GLY A 189 13.42 -5.17 -8.48
CA GLY A 189 14.19 -5.59 -7.30
C GLY A 189 13.90 -4.74 -6.07
N GLY A 190 14.05 -5.33 -4.88
CA GLY A 190 13.84 -4.67 -3.59
C GLY A 190 15.05 -3.88 -3.06
N ASP A 191 16.11 -3.72 -3.84
CA ASP A 191 17.29 -2.90 -3.49
C ASP A 191 16.95 -1.41 -3.70
N VAL A 192 16.94 -0.63 -2.62
CA VAL A 192 16.54 0.79 -2.64
C VAL A 192 17.47 1.66 -3.49
N HIS A 193 18.77 1.35 -3.52
CA HIS A 193 19.74 2.08 -4.33
C HIS A 193 19.51 1.82 -5.81
N ARG A 194 19.33 0.55 -6.20
CA ARG A 194 19.00 0.19 -7.58
C ARG A 194 17.64 0.73 -8.02
N GLN A 195 16.66 0.79 -7.11
CA GLN A 195 15.38 1.42 -7.39
C GLN A 195 15.55 2.92 -7.67
N ALA A 196 16.30 3.64 -6.83
CA ALA A 196 16.57 5.07 -7.00
C ALA A 196 17.36 5.36 -8.30
N ASP A 197 18.32 4.50 -8.65
CA ASP A 197 19.13 4.60 -9.87
C ASP A 197 18.36 4.22 -11.15
N GLY A 198 17.18 3.61 -11.02
CA GLY A 198 16.40 3.14 -12.16
C GLY A 198 16.86 1.80 -12.75
N THR A 199 17.70 1.06 -12.03
CA THR A 199 18.33 -0.19 -12.50
C THR A 199 17.70 -1.46 -11.91
N ALA A 200 16.76 -1.33 -10.97
CA ALA A 200 16.06 -2.45 -10.35
C ALA A 200 15.07 -3.18 -11.27
N GLY A 201 14.79 -2.66 -12.48
CA GLY A 201 13.83 -3.23 -13.42
C GLY A 201 13.03 -2.15 -14.16
N PRO A 202 11.76 -2.41 -14.54
CA PRO A 202 10.92 -1.46 -15.24
C PRO A 202 10.42 -0.33 -14.31
N MET A 203 11.31 0.61 -13.97
CA MET A 203 11.00 1.74 -13.07
C MET A 203 10.15 2.84 -13.75
N GLY A 204 9.97 2.76 -15.06
CA GLY A 204 9.14 3.68 -15.84
C GLY A 204 9.78 5.07 -15.99
N GLY A 205 9.00 6.13 -15.80
CA GLY A 205 9.45 7.51 -16.04
C GLY A 205 10.17 8.12 -14.84
N ARG A 206 11.35 8.72 -15.04
CA ARG A 206 12.05 9.48 -13.99
C ARG A 206 11.36 10.81 -13.74
N ILE A 207 11.20 11.17 -12.47
CA ILE A 207 10.64 12.44 -12.01
C ILE A 207 11.72 13.15 -11.19
N PRO A 208 11.98 14.44 -11.44
CA PRO A 208 12.99 15.17 -10.69
C PRO A 208 12.54 15.45 -9.25
N GLN A 209 13.47 15.83 -8.38
CA GLN A 209 13.24 16.07 -6.94
C GLN A 209 12.08 17.02 -6.64
N GLN A 210 11.83 18.01 -7.51
CA GLN A 210 10.74 18.99 -7.37
C GLN A 210 9.37 18.50 -7.83
N GLY A 211 9.27 17.29 -8.41
CA GLY A 211 8.04 16.77 -9.00
C GLY A 211 7.77 17.31 -10.43
N PRO A 212 6.50 17.37 -10.86
CA PRO A 212 5.29 17.09 -10.08
C PRO A 212 5.12 15.60 -9.78
N PHE A 213 4.82 15.29 -8.51
CA PHE A 213 4.48 13.94 -8.06
C PHE A 213 2.99 13.68 -8.23
N GLU A 214 2.67 12.42 -8.48
CA GLU A 214 1.33 11.91 -8.66
C GLU A 214 1.10 10.64 -7.85
N PRO A 215 -0.17 10.31 -7.53
CA PRO A 215 -0.47 9.15 -6.72
C PRO A 215 0.12 7.87 -7.34
N GLY A 216 0.82 7.10 -6.50
CA GLY A 216 1.56 5.91 -6.88
C GLY A 216 3.06 6.14 -7.09
N ASP A 217 3.52 7.35 -7.40
CA ASP A 217 4.96 7.58 -7.65
C ASP A 217 5.84 7.10 -6.48
N LEU A 218 6.95 6.45 -6.82
CA LEU A 218 7.95 6.02 -5.84
C LEU A 218 8.91 7.18 -5.59
N VAL A 219 8.84 7.80 -4.42
CA VAL A 219 9.67 8.95 -4.03
C VAL A 219 10.80 8.45 -3.13
N TYR A 220 12.04 8.73 -3.52
CA TYR A 220 13.24 8.28 -2.82
C TYR A 220 13.76 9.39 -1.91
N LEU A 221 14.15 9.01 -0.70
CA LEU A 221 14.60 9.90 0.34
C LEU A 221 16.03 9.53 0.75
N HIS A 222 16.84 10.55 1.00
CA HIS A 222 18.19 10.37 1.51
C HIS A 222 18.21 10.33 3.04
N PRO A 223 19.21 9.69 3.66
CA PRO A 223 19.33 9.69 5.11
C PRO A 223 19.85 11.04 5.60
N ASN A 224 19.86 11.24 6.93
CA ASN A 224 20.47 12.43 7.48
C ASN A 224 21.99 12.42 7.22
N GLY A 225 22.52 13.50 6.65
CA GLY A 225 23.96 13.69 6.44
C GLY A 225 24.55 13.17 5.12
N ASP A 226 23.76 12.51 4.27
CA ASP A 226 24.20 12.07 2.93
C ASP A 226 23.13 12.31 1.87
N ALA A 227 23.04 13.53 1.35
CA ALA A 227 22.02 13.91 0.35
C ALA A 227 22.21 13.26 -1.04
N GLY A 228 23.33 12.56 -1.25
CA GLY A 228 23.66 11.94 -2.54
C GLY A 228 23.13 10.54 -2.72
N ARG A 229 22.64 9.90 -1.66
CA ARG A 229 22.27 8.48 -1.66
C ARG A 229 20.87 8.26 -1.10
N ALA A 230 20.03 7.53 -1.83
CA ALA A 230 18.73 7.11 -1.33
C ALA A 230 18.89 6.04 -0.24
N SER A 231 18.19 6.20 0.88
CA SER A 231 18.04 5.20 1.95
C SER A 231 16.63 4.63 2.03
N HIS A 232 15.63 5.43 1.66
CA HIS A 232 14.24 5.08 1.86
C HIS A 232 13.42 5.39 0.63
N VAL A 233 12.33 4.64 0.47
CA VAL A 233 11.35 4.87 -0.60
C VAL A 233 9.94 4.88 -0.03
N VAL A 234 9.12 5.77 -0.55
CA VAL A 234 7.70 5.91 -0.19
C VAL A 234 6.82 5.90 -1.44
N ILE A 235 5.58 5.47 -1.29
CA ILE A 235 4.54 5.64 -2.31
C ILE A 235 3.85 6.99 -2.05
N TYR A 236 3.88 7.88 -3.03
CA TYR A 236 3.18 9.16 -2.95
C TYR A 236 1.66 8.97 -3.03
N LEU A 237 0.92 9.59 -2.11
CA LEU A 237 -0.55 9.63 -2.13
C LEU A 237 -1.03 10.99 -2.64
N ASP A 238 -0.63 12.05 -1.95
CA ASP A 238 -0.92 13.45 -2.24
C ASP A 238 0.15 14.34 -1.58
N ASP A 239 0.00 15.67 -1.66
CA ASP A 239 1.04 16.56 -1.13
C ASP A 239 1.22 16.42 0.39
N ALA A 240 0.16 16.06 1.11
CA ALA A 240 0.14 15.92 2.56
C ALA A 240 0.40 14.50 3.07
N HIS A 241 0.35 13.47 2.22
CA HIS A 241 0.42 12.08 2.68
C HIS A 241 1.32 11.19 1.81
N ILE A 242 1.98 10.24 2.48
CA ILE A 242 2.72 9.14 1.86
C ILE A 242 2.35 7.81 2.49
N LEU A 243 2.68 6.71 1.81
CA LEU A 243 2.58 5.36 2.34
C LEU A 243 3.95 4.69 2.25
N ASP A 244 4.46 4.21 3.37
CA ASP A 244 5.76 3.52 3.45
C ASP A 244 5.74 2.40 4.47
N SER A 245 6.81 1.61 4.50
CA SER A 245 7.14 0.71 5.60
C SER A 245 8.36 1.23 6.33
N ARG A 246 8.28 1.43 7.65
CA ARG A 246 9.41 1.89 8.47
C ARG A 246 9.37 1.30 9.87
N VAL A 247 10.53 1.10 10.49
CA VAL A 247 10.63 0.60 11.89
C VAL A 247 9.78 1.45 12.82
N ASN A 248 9.99 2.77 12.79
CA ASN A 248 9.15 3.74 13.48
C ASN A 248 9.32 5.12 12.84
N ALA A 249 8.20 5.80 12.59
CA ALA A 249 8.17 7.24 12.37
C ALA A 249 6.81 7.77 12.86
N GLN A 250 6.74 9.03 13.31
CA GLN A 250 5.46 9.63 13.73
C GLN A 250 4.66 8.75 14.73
N ASN A 251 5.36 7.98 15.58
CA ASN A 251 4.80 7.00 16.52
C ASN A 251 3.96 5.87 15.88
N ARG A 252 4.24 5.52 14.62
CA ARG A 252 3.61 4.41 13.90
C ARG A 252 4.68 3.48 13.32
N VAL A 253 4.46 2.17 13.41
CA VAL A 253 5.40 1.12 13.01
C VAL A 253 4.89 0.33 11.80
N GLY A 254 5.81 -0.20 10.99
CA GLY A 254 5.50 -1.00 9.81
C GLY A 254 4.92 -0.18 8.66
N VAL A 255 4.07 -0.85 7.86
CA VAL A 255 3.36 -0.22 6.74
C VAL A 255 2.30 0.73 7.26
N GLN A 256 2.42 2.00 6.91
CA GLN A 256 1.53 3.06 7.42
C GLN A 256 1.29 4.14 6.36
N ILE A 257 0.16 4.83 6.50
CA ILE A 257 0.00 6.16 5.93
C ILE A 257 0.59 7.17 6.92
N ARG A 258 1.37 8.13 6.42
CA ARG A 258 2.06 9.13 7.24
C ARG A 258 1.88 10.50 6.65
N ASP A 259 2.02 11.50 7.52
CA ASP A 259 2.03 12.89 7.09
C ASP A 259 3.33 13.16 6.35
N ARG A 260 3.23 13.70 5.15
CA ARG A 260 4.37 14.12 4.36
C ARG A 260 4.84 15.47 4.88
N VAL A 261 5.65 15.47 5.93
CA VAL A 261 6.22 16.67 6.58
C VAL A 261 7.67 16.42 7.00
N GLY A 262 8.41 17.50 7.27
CA GLY A 262 9.83 17.44 7.70
C GLY A 262 10.67 16.61 6.72
N TRP A 263 11.38 15.60 7.24
CA TRP A 263 12.24 14.73 6.45
C TRP A 263 11.56 14.11 5.21
N TYR A 264 10.27 13.73 5.30
CA TYR A 264 9.52 13.20 4.14
C TYR A 264 9.32 14.22 3.00
N ARG A 265 9.47 15.52 3.27
CA ARG A 265 9.47 16.58 2.24
C ARG A 265 10.86 17.04 1.86
N GLU A 266 11.75 17.14 2.83
CA GLU A 266 13.05 17.79 2.68
C GLU A 266 14.11 16.86 2.08
N ALA A 267 14.02 15.55 2.35
CA ALA A 267 15.05 14.59 1.97
C ALA A 267 14.89 13.98 0.57
N VAL A 268 14.01 14.54 -0.26
CA VAL A 268 13.71 13.96 -1.59
C VAL A 268 14.93 14.01 -2.49
N VAL A 269 15.30 12.86 -3.08
CA VAL A 269 16.37 12.75 -4.09
C VAL A 269 15.81 12.78 -5.51
N GLY A 270 14.58 12.28 -5.68
CA GLY A 270 13.90 12.13 -6.96
C GLY A 270 12.80 11.08 -6.85
N ALA A 271 12.14 10.80 -7.96
CA ALA A 271 11.10 9.77 -8.00
C ALA A 271 11.08 9.00 -9.32
N TRP A 272 10.39 7.87 -9.29
CA TRP A 272 10.08 7.06 -10.46
C TRP A 272 8.59 6.81 -10.54
N ARG A 273 8.06 6.76 -11.77
CA ARG A 273 6.67 6.39 -12.08
C ARG A 273 6.67 5.08 -12.87
N PRO A 274 6.56 3.92 -12.20
CA PRO A 274 6.53 2.62 -12.89
C PRO A 274 5.27 2.41 -13.72
N ILE A 275 4.23 3.20 -13.50
CA ILE A 275 2.96 3.16 -14.23
C ILE A 275 3.16 3.82 -15.60
N GLY A 276 3.41 3.01 -16.63
CA GLY A 276 3.40 3.43 -18.04
C GLY A 276 2.00 3.72 -18.59
#